data_AF-A0A4R2SHG3-F1
#
_entry.id   AF-A0A4R2SHG3-F1
#
_cell.length_a   1.000
_cell.length_b   1.000
_cell.length_c   1.000
_cell.angle_alpha   90.00
_cell.angle_beta   90.00
_cell.angle_gamma   90.00
#
_symmetry.space_group_name_H-M   'P 1'
#
loop_
_entity.id
_entity.type
_entity.pdbx_description
1 polymer ?
#
loop_
_entity_poly.entity_id
_entity_poly.type
_entity_poly.pdbx_seq_one_letter_code
_entity_poly.pdbx_strand_id
1 'polypeptide(L)'
;MTTNSPVLSDHKIGKPLACQADIRPIYPARFSLTKAALDKIVKTGEAPPMPTGINDPNYELRRLRQGYFYIYSQQHVGKTTDLKGRWVIFKYTVSTKDSNAPELNREYGSLPYKFTQYEWTEGNPRKQWVPAKGVNSYYHAFVNPQTAIIEFAYSEFRWPAELFEKLETDANARAAFMQKLPLKSLETDFSFILTEESLQKRVPDFNPNTEASGLNQNAEYRATMVGYNPTHHLRLPVKPCENGEPIVVGVFDPLGNIYDVAACNIVATVNDANKRAEELYPMVTAKAVKSFEKFLRAKSYSGFPVGDANKKDGLFSGIKRVFQ
;
A
#
# COMPACT_ATOMS: atom_id res chain seq x y z
N MET A 1 -25.40 -25.93 36.02
CA MET A 1 -24.19 -25.11 36.23
C MET A 1 -23.63 -24.78 34.87
N THR A 2 -24.00 -23.63 34.33
CA THR A 2 -23.61 -23.17 32.99
C THR A 2 -22.68 -21.96 33.17
N THR A 3 -21.44 -22.12 32.72
CA THR A 3 -20.40 -21.09 32.73
C THR A 3 -20.66 -20.12 31.57
N ASN A 4 -21.14 -18.93 31.88
CA ASN A 4 -21.26 -17.82 30.94
C ASN A 4 -19.88 -17.19 30.73
N SER A 5 -19.36 -17.31 29.50
CA SER A 5 -18.30 -16.44 28.98
C SER A 5 -18.74 -14.98 29.05
N PRO A 6 -17.88 -14.02 29.45
CA PRO A 6 -18.26 -12.63 29.48
C PRO A 6 -18.37 -12.11 28.04
N VAL A 7 -19.61 -11.83 27.65
CA VAL A 7 -20.00 -11.08 26.47
C VAL A 7 -19.22 -9.75 26.48
N LEU A 8 -18.58 -9.43 25.35
CA LEU A 8 -17.98 -8.12 25.07
C LEU A 8 -19.04 -7.06 25.37
N SER A 9 -18.93 -6.40 26.51
CA SER A 9 -19.81 -5.29 26.86
C SER A 9 -19.51 -4.14 25.91
N ASP A 10 -20.57 -3.63 25.28
CA ASP A 10 -20.65 -2.30 24.67
C ASP A 10 -20.12 -1.25 25.65
N HIS A 11 -18.80 -1.03 25.63
CA HIS A 11 -18.24 0.15 26.22
C HIS A 11 -18.26 1.24 25.17
N LYS A 12 -19.24 2.13 25.33
CA LYS A 12 -19.04 3.56 25.07
C LYS A 12 -17.79 4.03 25.84
N ILE A 13 -16.61 3.89 25.24
CA ILE A 13 -15.33 4.46 25.71
C ILE A 13 -15.17 5.74 24.88
N GLY A 14 -15.23 6.97 25.37
CA GLY A 14 -14.47 7.62 26.45
C GLY A 14 -14.05 8.99 25.88
N LYS A 15 -13.99 10.04 26.71
CA LYS A 15 -13.61 11.41 26.31
C LYS A 15 -12.34 11.42 25.42
N PRO A 16 -12.16 12.40 24.52
CA PRO A 16 -10.89 12.58 23.80
C PRO A 16 -9.73 12.55 24.80
N LEU A 17 -8.64 11.86 24.46
CA LEU A 17 -7.47 11.78 25.34
C LEU A 17 -7.05 13.21 25.74
N ALA A 18 -6.79 13.42 27.03
CA ALA A 18 -6.19 14.65 27.49
C ALA A 18 -4.84 14.86 26.78
N CYS A 19 -4.53 16.12 26.47
CA CYS A 19 -3.28 16.50 25.83
C CYS A 19 -2.06 15.91 26.61
N GLN A 20 -1.19 15.19 25.90
CA GLN A 20 0.09 14.65 26.39
C GLN A 20 1.24 15.58 25.98
N ALA A 21 1.74 16.39 26.91
CA ALA A 21 2.74 17.43 26.63
C ALA A 21 4.08 16.91 26.09
N ASP A 22 4.35 15.61 26.24
CA ASP A 22 5.59 14.93 25.82
C ASP A 22 5.44 14.17 24.50
N ILE A 23 4.28 14.24 23.84
CA ILE A 23 3.97 13.45 22.64
C ILE A 23 3.50 14.34 21.49
N ARG A 24 4.22 14.26 20.37
CA ARG A 24 3.77 14.69 19.04
C ARG A 24 3.39 13.44 18.24
N PRO A 25 2.10 13.22 17.92
CA PRO A 25 1.67 12.10 17.11
C PRO A 25 2.18 12.19 15.66
N ILE A 26 2.71 11.08 15.15
CA ILE A 26 3.17 10.91 13.78
C ILE A 26 2.33 9.82 13.11
N TYR A 27 1.66 10.18 12.03
CA TYR A 27 0.84 9.27 11.23
C TYR A 27 1.54 9.00 9.89
N PRO A 28 2.28 7.90 9.78
CA PRO A 28 2.94 7.57 8.52
C PRO A 28 1.90 7.09 7.49
N ALA A 29 1.99 7.63 6.27
CA ALA A 29 1.25 7.22 5.09
C ALA A 29 2.25 6.96 3.97
N ARG A 30 2.16 5.82 3.29
CA ARG A 30 3.11 5.46 2.23
C ARG A 30 2.74 6.09 0.90
N PHE A 31 3.76 6.44 0.12
CA PHE A 31 3.57 6.72 -1.30
C PHE A 31 3.27 5.42 -2.05
N SER A 32 2.17 5.39 -2.77
CA SER A 32 1.78 4.29 -3.65
C SER A 32 1.46 4.85 -5.04
N LEU A 33 1.78 4.10 -6.09
CA LEU A 33 1.52 4.50 -7.47
C LEU A 33 0.01 4.70 -7.70
N THR A 34 -0.34 5.78 -8.39
CA THR A 34 -1.73 5.98 -8.84
C THR A 34 -2.10 4.95 -9.91
N LYS A 35 -3.41 4.73 -10.12
CA LYS A 35 -3.88 3.89 -11.22
C LYS A 35 -3.34 4.37 -12.57
N ALA A 36 -3.35 5.68 -12.80
CA ALA A 36 -2.83 6.28 -14.03
C ALA A 36 -1.34 5.98 -14.23
N ALA A 37 -0.54 6.00 -13.16
CA ALA A 37 0.88 5.64 -13.22
C ALA A 37 1.06 4.14 -13.52
N LEU A 38 0.28 3.26 -12.89
CA LEU A 38 0.30 1.82 -13.17
C LEU A 38 -0.10 1.51 -14.63
N ASP A 39 -1.18 2.13 -15.12
CA ASP A 39 -1.63 1.99 -16.51
C ASP A 39 -0.56 2.46 -17.51
N LYS A 40 0.19 3.52 -17.17
CA LYS A 40 1.32 3.99 -17.98
C LYS A 40 2.44 2.96 -18.00
N ILE A 41 2.82 2.41 -16.83
CA ILE A 41 3.85 1.37 -16.71
C ILE A 41 3.52 0.15 -17.56
N VAL A 42 2.27 -0.33 -17.52
CA VAL A 42 1.83 -1.47 -18.35
C VAL A 42 1.95 -1.18 -19.84
N LYS A 43 1.70 0.07 -20.26
CA LYS A 43 1.75 0.46 -21.68
C LYS A 43 3.16 0.74 -22.19
N THR A 44 4.01 1.38 -21.38
CA THR A 44 5.31 1.89 -21.84
C THR A 44 6.50 1.15 -21.23
N GLY A 45 6.31 0.41 -20.14
CA GLY A 45 7.38 -0.20 -19.37
C GLY A 45 8.17 0.78 -18.50
N GLU A 46 7.78 2.06 -18.45
CA GLU A 46 8.52 3.11 -17.74
C GLU A 46 7.91 3.42 -16.37
N ALA A 47 8.67 3.14 -15.30
CA ALA A 47 8.31 3.54 -13.94
C ALA A 47 8.64 5.03 -13.69
N PRO A 48 7.79 5.77 -12.96
CA PRO A 48 8.11 7.13 -12.55
C PRO A 48 9.30 7.14 -11.57
N PRO A 49 10.06 8.25 -11.50
CA PRO A 49 11.09 8.42 -10.48
C PRO A 49 10.48 8.42 -9.07
N MET A 50 11.33 8.40 -8.04
CA MET A 50 10.90 8.53 -6.64
C MET A 50 10.01 9.78 -6.44
N PRO A 51 9.01 9.72 -5.54
CA PRO A 51 8.09 10.83 -5.35
C PRO A 51 8.83 12.08 -4.87
N THR A 52 8.50 13.20 -5.48
CA THR A 52 9.04 14.51 -5.11
C THR A 52 8.30 15.14 -3.93
N GLY A 53 7.09 14.67 -3.63
CA GLY A 53 6.29 15.10 -2.49
C GLY A 53 4.85 14.60 -2.55
N ILE A 54 4.04 14.97 -1.55
CA ILE A 54 2.63 14.58 -1.37
C ILE A 54 1.69 15.07 -2.49
N ASN A 55 2.16 15.98 -3.35
CA ASN A 55 1.40 16.51 -4.49
C ASN A 55 1.89 15.93 -5.84
N ASP A 56 2.80 14.95 -5.84
CA ASP A 56 3.29 14.31 -7.06
C ASP A 56 2.15 13.55 -7.77
N PRO A 57 1.85 13.82 -9.06
CA PRO A 57 0.68 13.24 -9.74
C PRO A 57 0.80 11.72 -9.99
N ASN A 58 2.00 11.16 -9.93
CA ASN A 58 2.20 9.72 -10.14
C ASN A 58 1.97 8.91 -8.85
N TYR A 59 1.87 9.60 -7.72
CA TYR A 59 1.76 8.97 -6.41
C TYR A 59 0.54 9.49 -5.65
N GLU A 60 0.06 8.66 -4.75
CA GLU A 60 -0.97 9.00 -3.78
C GLU A 60 -0.58 8.43 -2.42
N LEU A 61 -1.05 9.06 -1.36
CA LEU A 61 -0.80 8.56 -0.02
C LEU A 61 -1.78 7.46 0.32
N ARG A 62 -1.26 6.34 0.78
CA ARG A 62 -2.00 5.18 1.25
C ARG A 62 -1.58 4.84 2.66
N ARG A 63 -2.39 4.06 3.37
CA ARG A 63 -1.99 3.48 4.65
C ARG A 63 -0.75 2.61 4.50
N LEU A 64 0.03 2.53 5.57
CA LEU A 64 1.14 1.60 5.67
C LEU A 64 0.67 0.15 5.46
N ARG A 65 1.57 -0.66 4.92
CA ARG A 65 1.51 -2.11 5.03
C ARG A 65 2.02 -2.54 6.40
N GLN A 66 1.71 -3.77 6.79
CA GLN A 66 2.25 -4.33 8.03
C GLN A 66 3.79 -4.31 7.98
N GLY A 67 4.43 -3.95 9.10
CA GLY A 67 5.88 -3.79 9.11
C GLY A 67 6.36 -2.96 10.29
N TYR A 68 7.44 -2.22 10.05
CA TYR A 68 8.14 -1.43 11.03
C TYR A 68 8.34 0.00 10.55
N PHE A 69 8.12 0.94 11.45
CA PHE A 69 8.39 2.36 11.26
C PHE A 69 9.52 2.76 12.21
N TYR A 70 10.59 3.28 11.62
CA TYR A 70 11.82 3.66 12.31
C TYR A 70 11.93 5.16 12.34
N ILE A 71 12.23 5.70 13.50
CA ILE A 71 12.53 7.11 13.69
C ILE A 71 13.89 7.21 14.36
N TYR A 72 14.75 8.06 13.78
CA TYR A 72 16.04 8.44 14.31
C TYR A 72 16.04 9.94 14.58
N SER A 73 16.69 10.34 15.67
CA SER A 73 17.09 11.72 15.92
C SER A 73 18.41 11.73 16.65
N GLN A 74 19.19 12.79 16.49
CA GLN A 74 20.47 12.93 17.19
C GLN A 74 20.29 12.92 18.72
N GLN A 75 19.15 13.44 19.19
CA GLN A 75 18.79 13.42 20.60
C GLN A 75 17.27 13.41 20.75
N HIS A 76 16.70 12.24 21.00
CA HIS A 76 15.32 12.12 21.44
C HIS A 76 15.21 12.38 22.95
N VAL A 77 14.13 13.07 23.32
CA VAL A 77 13.77 13.31 24.71
C VAL A 77 12.66 12.33 25.09
N GLY A 78 12.79 11.65 26.23
CA GLY A 78 11.77 10.73 26.74
C GLY A 78 11.91 9.29 26.25
N LYS A 79 10.79 8.65 25.87
CA LYS A 79 10.74 7.22 25.54
C LYS A 79 11.50 6.91 24.24
N THR A 80 12.48 6.03 24.32
CA THR A 80 13.36 5.64 23.21
C THR A 80 13.61 4.14 23.21
N THR A 81 14.02 3.60 22.06
CA THR A 81 14.30 2.17 21.85
C THR A 81 15.70 1.78 22.35
N ASP A 82 16.66 2.70 22.29
CA ASP A 82 18.04 2.52 22.70
C ASP A 82 18.40 3.36 23.93
N LEU A 83 19.42 2.94 24.68
CA LEU A 83 19.86 3.67 25.88
C LEU A 83 20.52 5.02 25.56
N LYS A 84 20.95 5.24 24.32
CA LYS A 84 21.57 6.50 23.88
C LYS A 84 20.51 7.53 23.44
N GLY A 85 19.24 7.15 23.41
CA GLY A 85 18.13 8.03 23.09
C GLY A 85 18.14 8.53 21.65
N ARG A 86 18.44 7.67 20.68
CA ARG A 86 18.53 8.02 19.26
C ARG A 86 17.49 7.35 18.38
N TRP A 87 16.98 6.19 18.78
CA TRP A 87 15.98 5.45 18.01
C TRP A 87 14.63 5.41 18.71
N VAL A 88 13.57 5.47 17.92
CA VAL A 88 12.22 5.08 18.33
C VAL A 88 11.64 4.18 17.26
N ILE A 89 11.30 2.96 17.63
CA ILE A 89 10.85 1.94 16.70
C ILE A 89 9.43 1.49 17.04
N PHE A 90 8.57 1.53 16.03
CA PHE A 90 7.21 1.03 16.12
C PHE A 90 7.00 -0.11 15.13
N LYS A 91 6.30 -1.15 15.58
CA LYS A 91 5.75 -2.19 14.72
C LYS A 91 4.31 -1.83 14.37
N TYR A 92 4.00 -1.75 13.09
CA TYR A 92 2.66 -1.50 12.59
C TYR A 92 1.97 -2.82 12.21
N THR A 93 0.81 -3.08 12.80
CA THR A 93 0.00 -4.27 12.53
C THR A 93 -1.44 -3.89 12.27
N VAL A 94 -2.08 -4.51 11.29
CA VAL A 94 -3.44 -4.16 10.84
C VAL A 94 -4.43 -5.27 11.15
N SER A 95 -4.30 -6.41 10.49
CA SER A 95 -5.13 -7.59 10.70
C SER A 95 -4.40 -8.84 10.24
N THR A 96 -4.82 -10.01 10.71
CA THR A 96 -4.25 -11.31 10.29
C THR A 96 -4.53 -11.68 8.83
N LYS A 97 -5.45 -10.95 8.18
CA LYS A 97 -5.83 -11.17 6.76
C LYS A 97 -5.22 -10.14 5.82
N ASP A 98 -4.46 -9.18 6.34
CA ASP A 98 -3.75 -8.20 5.54
C ASP A 98 -2.39 -8.81 5.14
N SER A 99 -2.27 -9.24 3.89
CA SER A 99 -1.27 -10.19 3.38
C SER A 99 0.18 -9.65 3.27
N ASN A 100 0.50 -8.50 3.87
CA ASN A 100 1.64 -7.68 3.47
C ASN A 100 2.83 -7.65 4.44
N ALA A 101 2.99 -8.68 5.29
CA ALA A 101 4.25 -8.95 5.99
C ALA A 101 4.32 -10.42 6.41
N PRO A 102 5.01 -11.30 5.66
CA PRO A 102 5.00 -12.74 5.91
C PRO A 102 5.52 -13.14 7.30
N GLU A 103 6.46 -12.37 7.86
CA GLU A 103 6.95 -12.57 9.24
C GLU A 103 5.87 -12.29 10.30
N LEU A 104 4.92 -11.41 9.99
CA LEU A 104 3.89 -10.91 10.91
C LEU A 104 2.55 -11.62 10.75
N ASN A 105 2.38 -12.43 9.70
CA ASN A 105 1.17 -13.23 9.44
C ASN A 105 0.85 -14.25 10.55
N ARG A 106 1.79 -14.53 11.45
CA ARG A 106 1.59 -15.43 12.61
C ARG A 106 1.08 -14.73 13.86
N GLU A 107 1.00 -13.40 13.86
CA GLU A 107 0.56 -12.63 15.02
C GLU A 107 -0.88 -12.15 14.86
N TYR A 108 -1.69 -12.31 15.91
CA TYR A 108 -3.07 -11.84 15.95
C TYR A 108 -3.13 -10.30 15.82
N GLY A 109 -3.35 -9.82 14.59
CA GLY A 109 -3.79 -8.46 14.32
C GLY A 109 -5.29 -8.33 14.60
N SER A 110 -5.64 -7.44 15.53
CA SER A 110 -7.02 -6.98 15.73
C SER A 110 -7.25 -5.72 14.90
N LEU A 111 -8.40 -5.60 14.24
CA LEU A 111 -8.89 -4.29 13.81
C LEU A 111 -9.37 -3.51 15.04
N PRO A 112 -9.12 -2.19 15.16
CA PRO A 112 -8.32 -1.33 14.29
C PRO A 112 -6.81 -1.60 14.35
N TYR A 113 -6.07 -1.13 13.34
CA TYR A 113 -4.60 -1.21 13.30
C TYR A 113 -3.94 -0.61 14.56
N LYS A 114 -2.74 -1.10 14.88
CA LYS A 114 -1.97 -0.68 16.05
C LYS A 114 -0.49 -0.51 15.73
N PHE A 115 0.12 0.47 16.40
CA PHE A 115 1.55 0.69 16.52
C PHE A 115 2.02 0.17 17.88
N THR A 116 2.89 -0.84 17.89
CA THR A 116 3.53 -1.32 19.12
C THR A 116 4.95 -0.78 19.20
N GLN A 117 5.27 0.00 20.24
CA GLN A 117 6.63 0.49 20.48
C GLN A 117 7.53 -0.64 20.98
N TYR A 118 8.76 -0.70 20.47
CA TYR A 118 9.78 -1.65 20.88
C TYR A 118 10.97 -0.99 21.57
N GLU A 119 11.60 -1.75 22.47
CA GLU A 119 12.86 -1.47 23.13
C GLU A 119 13.85 -2.60 22.83
N TRP A 120 15.13 -2.25 22.73
CA TRP A 120 16.19 -3.24 22.70
C TRP A 120 16.56 -3.62 24.14
N THR A 121 16.63 -4.91 24.41
CA THR A 121 17.20 -5.39 25.68
C THR A 121 18.65 -4.89 25.80
N GLU A 122 19.00 -4.32 26.94
CA GLU A 122 20.30 -3.64 27.16
C GLU A 122 20.55 -2.44 26.21
N GLY A 123 19.54 -1.94 25.49
CA GLY A 123 19.67 -0.82 24.57
C GLY A 123 20.50 -1.09 23.32
N ASN A 124 20.69 -2.35 22.93
CA ASN A 124 21.58 -2.74 21.84
C ASN A 124 20.82 -3.42 20.69
N PRO A 125 21.00 -2.99 19.42
CA PRO A 125 20.27 -3.54 18.27
C PRO A 125 20.52 -5.03 18.03
N ARG A 126 21.67 -5.57 18.47
CA ARG A 126 22.03 -7.00 18.39
C ARG A 126 21.29 -7.87 19.39
N LYS A 127 20.68 -7.27 20.41
CA LYS A 127 19.95 -7.99 21.45
C LYS A 127 18.48 -8.16 21.08
N GLN A 128 17.74 -8.87 21.92
CA GLN A 128 16.33 -9.12 21.68
C GLN A 128 15.53 -7.81 21.69
N TRP A 129 14.56 -7.73 20.77
CA TRP A 129 13.58 -6.65 20.78
C TRP A 129 12.37 -7.10 21.58
N VAL A 130 11.98 -6.28 22.54
CA VAL A 130 10.82 -6.53 23.39
C VAL A 130 9.87 -5.34 23.29
N PRO A 131 8.55 -5.54 23.40
CA PRO A 131 7.62 -4.43 23.53
C PRO A 131 8.04 -3.52 24.70
N ALA A 132 7.95 -2.20 24.50
CA ALA A 132 8.30 -1.23 25.51
C ALA A 132 7.54 -1.47 26.82
N LYS A 133 8.13 -1.11 27.97
CA LYS A 133 7.48 -1.31 29.27
C LYS A 133 6.29 -0.34 29.44
N GLY A 134 5.21 -0.84 30.04
CA GLY A 134 3.99 -0.06 30.28
C GLY A 134 3.05 -0.04 29.06
N VAL A 135 2.40 1.11 28.82
CA VAL A 135 1.60 1.29 27.60
C VAL A 135 2.54 1.30 26.40
N ASN A 136 2.37 0.31 25.52
CA ASN A 136 3.23 0.09 24.36
C ASN A 136 2.46 0.03 23.04
N SER A 137 1.12 0.03 23.08
CA SER A 137 0.27 -0.08 21.91
C SER A 137 -0.50 1.22 21.71
N TYR A 138 -0.44 1.74 20.49
CA TYR A 138 -0.87 3.09 20.11
C TYR A 138 -1.58 3.07 18.76
N TYR A 139 -2.34 4.11 18.43
CA TYR A 139 -2.93 4.32 17.10
C TYR A 139 -2.04 5.15 16.16
N HIS A 140 -0.90 5.61 16.65
CA HIS A 140 0.05 6.42 15.92
C HIS A 140 1.47 6.12 16.42
N ALA A 141 2.47 6.40 15.59
CA ALA A 141 3.84 6.58 16.07
C ALA A 141 3.93 7.94 16.79
N PHE A 142 5.01 8.19 17.53
CA PHE A 142 5.19 9.48 18.16
C PHE A 142 6.65 9.82 18.39
N VAL A 143 6.89 11.10 18.57
CA VAL A 143 8.16 11.68 19.01
C VAL A 143 7.88 12.73 20.08
N ASN A 144 8.93 13.23 20.73
CA ASN A 144 8.78 14.34 21.65
C ASN A 144 8.56 15.66 20.88
N PRO A 145 7.62 16.53 21.30
CA PRO A 145 7.41 17.88 20.76
C PRO A 145 8.68 18.73 20.63
N GLN A 146 9.67 18.54 21.49
CA GLN A 146 10.93 19.28 21.50
C GLN A 146 11.93 18.80 20.44
N THR A 147 11.69 17.65 19.80
CA THR A 147 12.55 17.13 18.74
C THR A 147 12.46 18.05 17.52
N ALA A 148 13.59 18.65 17.13
CA ALA A 148 13.62 19.61 16.01
C ALA A 148 13.66 18.94 14.63
N ILE A 149 14.34 17.80 14.52
CA ILE A 149 14.55 17.07 13.26
C ILE A 149 14.42 15.58 13.54
N ILE A 150 13.70 14.91 12.66
CA ILE A 150 13.64 13.45 12.61
C ILE A 150 14.13 12.95 11.26
N GLU A 151 14.75 11.78 11.27
CA GLU A 151 15.03 10.97 10.09
C GLU A 151 14.21 9.69 10.24
N PHE A 152 13.39 9.35 9.27
CA PHE A 152 12.48 8.20 9.37
C PHE A 152 12.51 7.31 8.15
N ALA A 153 12.10 6.07 8.34
CA ALA A 153 11.95 5.10 7.25
C ALA A 153 10.91 4.04 7.61
N TYR A 154 10.41 3.38 6.57
CA TYR A 154 9.48 2.28 6.68
C TYR A 154 10.09 1.01 6.06
N SER A 155 9.79 -0.16 6.62
CA SER A 155 10.14 -1.46 6.06
C SER A 155 9.13 -2.52 6.48
N GLU A 156 8.73 -3.38 5.55
CA GLU A 156 7.94 -4.58 5.86
C GLU A 156 8.73 -5.55 6.77
N PHE A 157 10.07 -5.50 6.70
CA PHE A 157 10.97 -6.39 7.43
C PHE A 157 11.70 -5.67 8.56
N ARG A 158 12.00 -6.43 9.62
CA ARG A 158 12.88 -5.98 10.68
C ARG A 158 14.30 -5.77 10.15
N TRP A 159 14.87 -4.60 10.43
CA TRP A 159 16.24 -4.32 10.02
C TRP A 159 17.26 -5.14 10.83
N PRO A 160 18.37 -5.58 10.20
CA PRO A 160 19.46 -6.23 10.90
C PRO A 160 20.24 -5.23 11.76
N ALA A 161 20.91 -5.72 12.80
CA ALA A 161 21.63 -4.87 13.75
C ALA A 161 22.74 -4.04 13.09
N GLU A 162 23.44 -4.64 12.12
CA GLU A 162 24.51 -4.03 11.33
C GLU A 162 24.02 -2.79 10.58
N LEU A 163 22.76 -2.77 10.17
CA LEU A 163 22.19 -1.61 9.50
C LEU A 163 22.03 -0.44 10.47
N PHE A 164 21.54 -0.68 11.69
CA PHE A 164 21.46 0.38 12.71
C PHE A 164 22.84 0.94 13.04
N GLU A 165 23.83 0.07 13.25
CA GLU A 165 25.21 0.48 13.55
C GLU A 165 25.78 1.36 12.42
N LYS A 166 25.59 0.94 11.16
CA LYS A 166 26.03 1.72 10.00
C LYS A 166 25.33 3.08 9.93
N LEU A 167 24.00 3.10 10.03
CA LEU A 167 23.19 4.33 9.91
C LEU A 167 23.48 5.31 11.04
N GLU A 168 23.86 4.85 12.23
CA GLU A 168 24.28 5.74 13.32
C GLU A 168 25.63 6.40 13.05
N THR A 169 26.57 5.69 12.45
CA THR A 169 27.94 6.17 12.21
C THR A 169 28.10 6.99 10.93
N ASP A 170 27.31 6.68 9.90
CA ASP A 170 27.48 7.25 8.56
C ASP A 170 26.25 8.10 8.18
N ALA A 171 26.43 9.43 8.22
CA ALA A 171 25.38 10.38 7.88
C ALA A 171 24.99 10.35 6.40
N ASN A 172 25.91 10.00 5.49
CA ASN A 172 25.62 9.91 4.06
C ASN A 172 24.80 8.65 3.76
N ALA A 173 25.17 7.51 4.36
CA ALA A 173 24.35 6.31 4.30
C ALA A 173 22.94 6.56 4.87
N ARG A 174 22.85 7.29 5.99
CA ARG A 174 21.57 7.66 6.59
C ARG A 174 20.72 8.55 5.69
N ALA A 175 21.31 9.56 5.06
CA ALA A 175 20.61 10.43 4.10
C ALA A 175 20.15 9.68 2.84
N ALA A 176 20.85 8.63 2.42
CA ALA A 176 20.43 7.79 1.29
C ALA A 176 19.30 6.82 1.64
N PHE A 177 19.20 6.40 2.91
CA PHE A 177 18.27 5.36 3.36
C PHE A 177 17.02 5.89 4.05
N MET A 178 17.10 7.07 4.67
CA MET A 178 16.04 7.65 5.50
C MET A 178 15.60 9.02 4.97
N GLN A 179 14.32 9.32 5.14
CA GLN A 179 13.77 10.64 4.86
C GLN A 179 13.97 11.57 6.04
N LYS A 180 14.44 12.79 5.77
CA LYS A 180 14.66 13.81 6.79
C LYS A 180 13.50 14.80 6.81
N LEU A 181 12.99 15.09 8.01
CA LEU A 181 11.90 16.05 8.22
C LEU A 181 12.20 16.99 9.40
N PRO A 182 12.30 18.31 9.15
CA PRO A 182 12.29 19.31 10.21
C PRO A 182 10.88 19.42 10.82
N LEU A 183 10.76 19.32 12.13
CA LEU A 183 9.47 19.38 12.84
C LEU A 183 9.07 20.81 13.27
N LYS A 184 9.92 21.81 12.98
CA LYS A 184 9.54 23.22 13.14
C LYS A 184 8.53 23.68 12.09
N SER A 185 8.58 23.08 10.90
CA SER A 185 7.64 23.33 9.80
C SER A 185 6.86 22.05 9.58
N LEU A 186 5.61 22.03 10.04
CA LEU A 186 4.78 20.84 10.04
C LEU A 186 4.22 20.49 8.66
N GLU A 187 4.10 21.50 7.80
CA GLU A 187 3.67 21.35 6.41
C GLU A 187 4.89 21.48 5.50
N THR A 188 5.20 20.39 4.81
CA THR A 188 6.34 20.29 3.89
C THR A 188 5.90 19.52 2.65
N ASP A 189 6.82 19.33 1.70
CA ASP A 189 6.57 18.45 0.55
C ASP A 189 6.27 17.00 0.98
N PHE A 190 6.64 16.60 2.20
CA PHE A 190 6.45 15.24 2.71
C PHE A 190 5.56 15.17 3.96
N SER A 191 4.94 16.27 4.39
CA SER A 191 4.12 16.27 5.61
C SER A 191 3.00 17.29 5.57
N PHE A 192 1.94 17.01 6.31
CA PHE A 192 0.84 17.96 6.52
C PHE A 192 0.23 17.78 7.91
N ILE A 193 -0.42 18.84 8.42
CA ILE A 193 -1.10 18.80 9.71
C ILE A 193 -2.31 17.87 9.62
N LEU A 194 -2.44 16.97 10.59
CA LEU A 194 -3.54 16.03 10.63
C LEU A 194 -4.81 16.70 11.16
N THR A 195 -5.78 16.85 10.27
CA THR A 195 -7.18 17.13 10.59
C THR A 195 -8.03 16.04 9.95
N GLU A 196 -9.28 15.88 10.39
CA GLU A 196 -10.19 14.91 9.79
C GLU A 196 -10.36 15.19 8.28
N GLU A 197 -10.52 16.47 7.91
CA GLU A 197 -10.62 16.92 6.53
C GLU A 197 -9.33 16.64 5.73
N SER A 198 -8.16 16.99 6.27
CA SER A 198 -6.90 16.81 5.54
C SER A 198 -6.59 15.33 5.31
N LEU A 199 -6.91 14.48 6.29
CA LEU A 199 -6.77 13.02 6.18
C LEU A 199 -7.69 12.43 5.12
N GLN A 200 -9.00 12.73 5.19
CA GLN A 200 -9.99 12.22 4.22
C GLN A 200 -9.69 12.70 2.80
N LYS A 201 -9.17 13.92 2.66
CA LYS A 201 -8.82 14.50 1.36
C LYS A 201 -7.54 13.92 0.77
N ARG A 202 -6.49 13.73 1.58
CA ARG A 202 -5.14 13.37 1.08
C ARG A 202 -4.83 11.89 1.15
N VAL A 203 -5.52 11.11 2.00
CA VAL A 203 -5.30 9.67 2.16
C VAL A 203 -6.62 8.93 1.87
N PRO A 204 -6.83 8.41 0.65
CA PRO A 204 -8.13 7.89 0.23
C PRO A 204 -8.62 6.70 1.07
N ASP A 205 -7.73 5.99 1.76
CA ASP A 205 -8.06 4.86 2.64
C ASP A 205 -8.80 5.29 3.93
N PHE A 206 -8.89 6.60 4.21
CA PHE A 206 -9.63 7.15 5.36
C PHE A 206 -10.87 7.95 4.94
N ASN A 207 -11.17 8.01 3.65
CA ASN A 207 -12.32 8.74 3.13
C ASN A 207 -13.57 7.84 3.10
N PRO A 208 -14.66 8.12 3.83
CA PRO A 208 -15.84 7.27 3.78
C PRO A 208 -16.52 7.26 2.39
N ASN A 209 -16.34 8.32 1.60
CA ASN A 209 -16.92 8.43 0.26
C ASN A 209 -16.15 7.62 -0.80
N THR A 210 -14.99 7.04 -0.46
CA THR A 210 -14.30 6.12 -1.37
C THR A 210 -14.99 4.77 -1.51
N GLU A 211 -15.91 4.41 -0.62
CA GLU A 211 -16.79 3.23 -0.82
C GLU A 211 -17.67 3.37 -2.07
N ALA A 212 -18.08 4.59 -2.43
CA ALA A 212 -18.92 4.86 -3.60
C ALA A 212 -18.12 5.02 -4.91
N SER A 213 -16.80 5.19 -4.84
CA SER A 213 -15.95 5.54 -5.98
C SER A 213 -14.93 4.45 -6.30
N GLY A 214 -15.41 3.33 -6.85
CA GLY A 214 -14.65 2.44 -7.74
C GLY A 214 -13.34 1.82 -7.23
N LEU A 215 -12.96 1.95 -5.96
CA LEU A 215 -11.67 1.46 -5.45
C LEU A 215 -11.60 -0.06 -5.27
N ASN A 216 -12.74 -0.76 -5.30
CA ASN A 216 -12.76 -2.20 -5.52
C ASN A 216 -12.13 -2.60 -6.87
N GLN A 217 -12.12 -1.71 -7.88
CA GLN A 217 -11.43 -1.97 -9.16
C GLN A 217 -9.91 -1.75 -9.08
N ASN A 218 -9.40 -0.92 -8.15
CA ASN A 218 -7.95 -0.73 -8.00
C ASN A 218 -7.31 -1.80 -7.11
N ALA A 219 -8.10 -2.47 -6.25
CA ALA A 219 -7.65 -3.59 -5.45
C ALA A 219 -7.20 -4.78 -6.31
N GLU A 220 -7.78 -4.97 -7.50
CA GLU A 220 -7.41 -6.04 -8.43
C GLU A 220 -5.95 -5.93 -8.91
N TYR A 221 -5.46 -4.71 -9.13
CA TYR A 221 -4.13 -4.45 -9.71
C TYR A 221 -3.04 -4.19 -8.68
N ARG A 222 -3.33 -4.33 -7.38
CA ARG A 222 -2.38 -4.05 -6.30
C ARG A 222 -2.11 -5.31 -5.49
N ALA A 223 -0.89 -5.43 -5.00
CA ALA A 223 -0.53 -6.54 -4.12
C ALA A 223 -1.24 -6.44 -2.76
N THR A 224 -1.62 -5.22 -2.37
CA THR A 224 -2.27 -4.93 -1.09
C THR A 224 -3.67 -4.39 -1.30
N MET A 225 -4.63 -4.95 -0.57
CA MET A 225 -5.98 -4.41 -0.52
C MET A 225 -5.94 -3.01 0.11
N VAL A 226 -6.29 -2.00 -0.69
CA VAL A 226 -6.40 -0.59 -0.30
C VAL A 226 -7.87 -0.19 -0.34
N GLY A 227 -8.28 0.73 0.52
CA GLY A 227 -9.67 1.14 0.62
C GLY A 227 -10.06 1.56 2.02
N TYR A 228 -11.15 2.31 2.10
CA TYR A 228 -11.76 2.66 3.36
C TYR A 228 -12.28 1.41 4.07
N ASN A 229 -12.12 1.41 5.40
CA ASN A 229 -12.72 0.39 6.26
C ASN A 229 -13.30 1.13 7.47
N PRO A 230 -14.61 1.01 7.74
CA PRO A 230 -15.28 1.66 8.86
C PRO A 230 -14.64 1.36 10.22
N THR A 231 -13.97 0.22 10.38
CA THR A 231 -13.30 -0.10 11.65
C THR A 231 -12.02 0.72 11.90
N HIS A 232 -11.51 1.44 10.89
CA HIS A 232 -10.29 2.26 10.98
C HIS A 232 -10.54 3.72 11.37
N HIS A 233 -11.67 4.05 12.00
CA HIS A 233 -11.93 5.40 12.50
C HIS A 233 -10.84 5.86 13.47
N LEU A 234 -10.03 6.81 13.01
CA LEU A 234 -9.04 7.48 13.84
C LEU A 234 -9.73 8.44 14.79
N ARG A 235 -9.50 8.26 16.09
CA ARG A 235 -9.91 9.22 17.11
C ARG A 235 -8.85 10.31 17.23
N LEU A 236 -9.08 11.41 16.53
CA LEU A 236 -8.20 12.57 16.63
C LEU A 236 -8.39 13.28 17.98
N PRO A 237 -7.31 13.77 18.61
CA PRO A 237 -7.44 14.59 19.81
C PRO A 237 -8.19 15.89 19.47
N VAL A 238 -9.19 16.25 20.28
CA VAL A 238 -10.04 17.44 20.06
C VAL A 238 -9.26 18.74 20.18
N LYS A 239 -8.14 18.74 20.91
CA LYS A 239 -7.20 19.87 20.99
C LYS A 239 -5.77 19.34 21.12
N PRO A 240 -4.85 19.67 20.21
CA PRO A 240 -3.45 19.30 20.35
C PRO A 240 -2.82 20.07 21.52
N CYS A 241 -1.76 19.50 22.11
CA CYS A 241 -0.90 20.24 23.02
C CYS A 241 -0.17 21.35 22.27
N GLU A 242 0.30 22.35 23.01
CA GLU A 242 1.25 23.33 22.47
C GLU A 242 2.48 22.59 21.93
N ASN A 243 2.80 22.80 20.65
CA ASN A 243 3.86 22.07 19.92
C ASN A 243 3.64 20.55 19.80
N GLY A 244 2.43 20.06 20.06
CA GLY A 244 2.05 18.64 19.97
C GLY A 244 1.08 18.35 18.83
N GLU A 245 1.02 19.22 17.82
CA GLU A 245 0.10 19.05 16.69
C GLU A 245 0.37 17.73 15.97
N PRO A 246 -0.66 16.89 15.76
CA PRO A 246 -0.49 15.64 15.05
C PRO A 246 -0.18 15.93 13.58
N ILE A 247 0.77 15.19 13.01
CA ILE A 247 1.14 15.34 11.60
C ILE A 247 1.05 14.01 10.87
N VAL A 248 0.71 14.08 9.59
CA VAL A 248 0.87 12.97 8.65
C VAL A 248 2.21 13.13 7.94
N VAL A 249 2.95 12.05 7.79
CA VAL A 249 4.21 12.02 7.05
C VAL A 249 4.14 11.04 5.89
N GLY A 250 4.50 11.49 4.70
CA GLY A 250 4.63 10.67 3.50
C GLY A 250 5.91 9.85 3.57
N VAL A 251 5.80 8.53 3.57
CA VAL A 251 6.93 7.59 3.65
C VAL A 251 7.16 6.88 2.33
N PHE A 252 8.42 6.70 1.95
CA PHE A 252 8.81 5.93 0.79
C PHE A 252 8.63 4.43 1.06
N ASP A 253 7.99 3.75 0.11
CA ASP A 253 7.79 2.30 0.10
C ASP A 253 8.18 1.73 -1.27
N PRO A 254 9.49 1.69 -1.60
CA PRO A 254 9.94 1.23 -2.91
C PRO A 254 9.60 -0.25 -3.15
N LEU A 255 9.67 -1.09 -2.11
CA LEU A 255 9.28 -2.50 -2.21
C LEU A 255 7.78 -2.62 -2.53
N GLY A 256 6.95 -1.81 -1.87
CA GLY A 256 5.53 -1.85 -2.14
C GLY A 256 5.15 -1.42 -3.54
N ASN A 257 5.85 -0.42 -4.09
CA ASN A 257 5.69 -0.03 -5.49
C ASN A 257 6.08 -1.16 -6.45
N ILE A 258 7.17 -1.88 -6.18
CA ILE A 258 7.58 -3.05 -6.99
C ILE A 258 6.49 -4.14 -6.95
N TYR A 259 5.94 -4.43 -5.77
CA TYR A 259 4.85 -5.40 -5.63
C TYR A 259 3.57 -4.97 -6.37
N ASP A 260 3.22 -3.68 -6.31
CA ASP A 260 2.04 -3.16 -7.02
C ASP A 260 2.23 -3.25 -8.54
N VAL A 261 3.44 -2.98 -9.06
CA VAL A 261 3.77 -3.19 -10.49
C VAL A 261 3.69 -4.67 -10.88
N ALA A 262 4.22 -5.57 -10.04
CA ALA A 262 4.17 -7.01 -10.29
C ALA A 262 2.72 -7.53 -10.33
N ALA A 263 1.89 -7.11 -9.38
CA ALA A 263 0.46 -7.45 -9.34
C ALA A 263 -0.26 -6.97 -10.61
N CYS A 264 0.00 -5.72 -11.04
CA CYS A 264 -0.57 -5.15 -12.25
C CYS A 264 -0.19 -5.97 -13.51
N ASN A 265 1.07 -6.39 -13.64
CA ASN A 265 1.54 -7.22 -14.76
C ASN A 265 0.87 -8.60 -14.79
N ILE A 266 0.62 -9.21 -13.63
CA ILE A 266 -0.10 -10.50 -13.53
C ILE A 266 -1.51 -10.33 -14.08
N VAL A 267 -2.24 -9.31 -13.63
CA VAL A 267 -3.61 -9.04 -14.10
C VAL A 267 -3.65 -8.76 -15.61
N ALA A 268 -2.71 -7.97 -16.13
CA ALA A 268 -2.60 -7.72 -17.57
C ALA A 268 -2.41 -9.03 -18.35
N THR A 269 -1.52 -9.92 -17.89
CA THR A 269 -1.26 -11.22 -18.52
C THR A 269 -2.50 -12.11 -18.52
N VAL A 270 -3.24 -12.15 -17.40
CA VAL A 270 -4.48 -12.92 -17.29
C VAL A 270 -5.55 -12.37 -18.23
N ASN A 271 -5.71 -11.04 -18.30
CA ASN A 271 -6.66 -10.40 -19.20
C ASN A 271 -6.33 -10.66 -20.68
N ASP A 272 -5.04 -10.63 -21.05
CA ASP A 272 -4.59 -10.97 -22.40
C ASP A 272 -4.84 -12.45 -22.73
N ALA A 273 -4.60 -13.36 -21.78
CA ALA A 273 -4.90 -14.78 -21.97
C ALA A 273 -6.40 -15.03 -22.16
N ASN A 274 -7.26 -14.35 -21.38
CA ASN A 274 -8.71 -14.45 -21.50
C ASN A 274 -9.21 -13.92 -22.86
N LYS A 275 -8.71 -12.76 -23.31
CA LYS A 275 -9.05 -12.22 -24.64
C LYS A 275 -8.59 -13.15 -25.77
N ARG A 276 -7.38 -13.71 -25.68
CA ARG A 276 -6.90 -14.69 -26.66
C ARG A 276 -7.77 -15.95 -26.68
N ALA A 277 -8.28 -16.39 -25.54
CA ALA A 277 -9.20 -17.53 -25.47
C ALA A 277 -10.54 -17.23 -26.18
N GLU A 278 -11.07 -16.01 -26.05
CA GLU A 278 -12.27 -15.57 -26.78
C GLU A 278 -12.05 -15.57 -28.30
N GLU A 279 -10.87 -15.13 -28.76
CA GLU A 279 -10.50 -15.14 -30.18
C GLU A 279 -10.15 -16.54 -30.72
N LEU A 280 -9.75 -17.47 -29.85
CA LEU A 280 -9.32 -18.81 -30.25
C LEU A 280 -10.46 -19.61 -30.88
N TYR A 281 -11.67 -19.55 -30.31
CA TYR A 281 -12.84 -20.26 -30.83
C TYR A 281 -13.19 -19.90 -32.28
N PRO A 282 -13.38 -18.61 -32.65
CA PRO A 282 -13.64 -18.24 -34.04
C PRO A 282 -12.45 -18.55 -34.96
N MET A 283 -11.20 -18.40 -34.51
CA MET A 283 -10.03 -18.76 -35.33
C MET A 283 -9.94 -20.27 -35.62
N VAL A 284 -10.13 -21.12 -34.60
CA VAL A 284 -10.09 -22.58 -34.76
C VAL A 284 -11.26 -23.04 -35.63
N THR A 285 -12.46 -22.48 -35.43
CA THR A 285 -13.64 -22.78 -36.25
C THR A 285 -13.42 -22.37 -37.70
N ALA A 286 -12.93 -21.15 -37.96
CA ALA A 286 -12.61 -20.69 -39.32
C ALA A 286 -11.55 -21.58 -39.99
N LYS A 287 -10.52 -22.01 -39.26
CA LYS A 287 -9.49 -22.92 -39.75
C LYS A 287 -10.06 -24.32 -40.07
N ALA A 288 -10.97 -24.83 -39.25
CA ALA A 288 -11.68 -26.09 -39.49
C ALA A 288 -12.60 -26.00 -40.71
N VAL A 289 -13.41 -24.95 -40.85
CA VAL A 289 -14.26 -24.74 -42.04
C VAL A 289 -13.41 -24.68 -43.31
N LYS A 290 -12.28 -23.95 -43.28
CA LYS A 290 -11.36 -23.86 -44.41
C LYS A 290 -10.72 -25.21 -44.77
N SER A 291 -10.42 -26.07 -43.80
CA SER A 291 -9.88 -27.42 -44.09
C SER A 291 -10.92 -28.33 -44.74
N PHE A 292 -12.20 -28.19 -44.36
CA PHE A 292 -13.32 -28.90 -45.00
C PHE A 292 -13.70 -28.36 -46.37
N GLU A 293 -13.35 -27.12 -46.72
CA GLU A 293 -13.65 -26.53 -48.03
C GLU A 293 -13.18 -27.41 -49.20
N LYS A 294 -11.99 -28.02 -49.08
CA LYS A 294 -11.44 -28.93 -50.11
C LYS A 294 -12.29 -30.19 -50.29
N PHE A 295 -12.88 -30.72 -49.22
CA PHE A 295 -13.77 -31.87 -49.26
C PHE A 295 -15.19 -31.50 -49.71
N LEU A 296 -15.68 -30.32 -49.32
CA LEU A 296 -16.98 -29.79 -49.74
C LEU A 296 -17.00 -29.48 -51.23
N ARG A 297 -15.91 -28.95 -51.79
CA ARG A 297 -15.74 -28.76 -53.24
C ARG A 297 -15.60 -30.07 -54.01
N ALA A 298 -15.04 -31.12 -53.39
CA ALA A 298 -14.89 -32.43 -54.03
C ALA A 298 -16.18 -33.27 -53.97
N LYS A 299 -17.05 -33.03 -52.96
CA LYS A 299 -18.34 -33.72 -52.79
C LYS A 299 -19.55 -32.89 -53.25
N SER A 300 -19.37 -31.72 -53.87
CA SER A 300 -20.47 -31.05 -54.57
C SER A 300 -20.85 -31.91 -55.78
N TYR A 301 -21.75 -32.86 -55.52
CA TYR A 301 -22.58 -33.52 -56.50
C TYR A 301 -23.13 -32.47 -57.46
N SER A 302 -23.10 -32.83 -58.74
CA SER A 302 -23.55 -32.12 -59.93
C SER A 302 -25.05 -31.79 -59.96
N GLY A 303 -25.60 -31.24 -58.88
CA GLY A 303 -27.04 -30.96 -58.73
C GLY A 303 -27.40 -29.62 -58.09
N PHE A 304 -26.44 -28.86 -57.54
CA PHE A 304 -26.67 -27.48 -57.12
C PHE A 304 -25.66 -26.56 -57.80
N PRO A 305 -26.10 -25.48 -58.49
CA PRO A 305 -25.20 -24.60 -59.21
C PRO A 305 -24.39 -23.78 -58.21
N VAL A 306 -23.21 -24.28 -57.85
CA VAL A 306 -22.13 -23.46 -57.27
C VAL A 306 -21.40 -22.78 -58.43
N GLY A 307 -22.14 -21.94 -59.15
CA GLY A 307 -21.67 -21.22 -60.33
C GLY A 307 -22.52 -19.98 -60.51
N ASP A 308 -21.89 -18.82 -60.40
CA ASP A 308 -22.42 -17.46 -60.52
C ASP A 308 -23.35 -16.89 -59.43
N ALA A 309 -24.00 -17.70 -58.58
CA ALA A 309 -24.80 -17.15 -57.46
C ALA A 309 -23.93 -16.52 -56.34
N ASN A 310 -22.73 -17.05 -56.07
CA ASN A 310 -21.82 -16.53 -55.04
C ASN A 310 -20.92 -15.35 -55.50
N LYS A 311 -21.07 -14.86 -56.73
CA LYS A 311 -20.36 -13.63 -57.15
C LYS A 311 -21.00 -12.36 -56.58
N LYS A 312 -22.26 -12.41 -56.15
CA LYS A 312 -22.98 -11.26 -55.58
C LYS A 312 -23.05 -11.27 -54.05
N ASP A 313 -22.91 -12.43 -53.42
CA ASP A 313 -22.90 -12.53 -51.96
C ASP A 313 -21.48 -12.39 -51.43
N GLY A 314 -21.12 -11.16 -51.05
CA GLY A 314 -19.84 -10.77 -50.46
C GLY A 314 -19.49 -11.41 -49.10
N LEU A 315 -20.05 -12.58 -48.77
CA LEU A 315 -19.86 -13.28 -47.50
C LEU A 315 -18.40 -13.73 -47.26
N PHE A 316 -17.59 -13.87 -48.31
CA PHE A 316 -16.18 -14.29 -48.19
C PHE A 316 -15.16 -13.31 -48.80
N SER A 317 -15.58 -12.15 -49.31
CA SER A 317 -14.64 -11.14 -49.84
C SER A 317 -13.95 -10.33 -48.75
N GLY A 318 -14.49 -10.30 -47.52
CA GLY A 318 -13.93 -9.57 -46.39
C GLY A 318 -12.73 -10.23 -45.71
N ILE A 319 -12.52 -11.54 -45.87
CA ILE A 319 -11.45 -12.28 -45.15
C ILE A 319 -10.07 -12.07 -45.80
N LYS A 320 -10.00 -11.56 -47.03
CA LYS A 320 -8.72 -11.30 -47.72
C LYS A 320 -7.97 -10.05 -47.24
N ARG A 321 -8.55 -9.19 -46.39
CA ARG A 321 -7.86 -7.99 -45.87
C ARG A 321 -7.28 -8.14 -44.47
N VAL A 322 -7.47 -9.28 -43.80
CA VAL A 322 -6.97 -9.50 -42.42
C VAL A 322 -5.69 -10.34 -42.40
N PHE A 323 -5.20 -10.79 -43.56
CA PHE A 323 -3.94 -11.50 -43.70
C PHE A 323 -3.09 -10.88 -44.82
N GLN A 324 -2.60 -9.67 -44.54
CA GLN A 324 -1.34 -9.13 -45.07
C GLN A 324 -0.63 -8.40 -43.94
#